data_AF-A0AAV2ID04-F1
#
_entry.id   AF-A0AAV2ID04-F1
#
_cell.length_a   1.000
_cell.length_b   1.000
_cell.length_c   1.000
_cell.angle_alpha   90.00
_cell.angle_beta   90.00
_cell.angle_gamma   90.00
#
_symmetry.space_group_name_H-M   'P 1'
#
loop_
_entity.id
_entity.type
_entity.pdbx_description
1 polymer ?
#
loop_
_entity_poly.entity_id
_entity_poly.type
_entity_poly.pdbx_seq_one_letter_code
_entity_poly.pdbx_strand_id
1 'polypeptide(L)'
;SIRKSHINAIQQTAFRGLMNLKYLDLEGNTLSLEHRKFKVTTFMYTPNLTHLYIAFNTVVMFSDWEARPNSETRAPLEQPRYQDYIDIFQFLPNLTSLSIDTFRDMYLGYEFTNFTQLKRLKLYCAPVREVYNNSFIGLAGLPLKDLELTYFSVLVPPTIHP
;
A
#
# COMPACT_ATOMS: atom_id res chain seq x y z
N SER A 1 17.24 0.84 7.75
CA SER A 1 15.92 0.24 8.05
C SER A 1 15.43 0.85 9.36
N ILE A 2 14.15 1.22 9.44
CA ILE A 2 13.45 1.62 10.67
C ILE A 2 12.19 0.75 10.81
N ARG A 3 12.35 -0.54 10.53
CA ARG A 3 11.28 -1.55 10.56
C ARG A 3 10.80 -1.80 11.99
N LYS A 4 9.51 -2.10 12.17
CA LYS A 4 8.93 -2.51 13.47
C LYS A 4 9.30 -1.60 14.64
N SER A 5 9.33 -0.30 14.39
CA SER A 5 9.77 0.71 15.35
C SER A 5 8.60 1.54 15.91
N HIS A 6 7.36 1.12 15.66
CA HIS A 6 6.13 1.80 16.10
C HIS A 6 6.02 3.27 15.66
N ILE A 7 6.66 3.64 14.55
CA ILE A 7 6.57 5.00 14.01
C ILE A 7 5.17 5.23 13.44
N ASN A 8 4.57 6.38 13.75
CA ASN A 8 3.20 6.73 13.33
C ASN A 8 3.12 8.00 12.47
N ALA A 9 4.26 8.62 12.20
CA ALA A 9 4.40 9.81 11.37
C ALA A 9 5.83 9.93 10.83
N ILE A 10 5.97 10.45 9.62
CA ILE A 10 7.24 10.88 9.05
C ILE A 10 7.17 12.39 8.84
N GLN A 11 8.12 13.12 9.41
CA GLN A 11 8.25 14.55 9.12
C GLN A 11 8.69 14.75 7.67
N GLN A 12 8.19 15.79 7.01
CA GLN A 12 8.44 16.04 5.58
C GLN A 12 9.94 16.11 5.23
N THR A 13 10.78 16.55 6.15
CA THR A 13 12.23 16.69 5.97
C THR A 13 13.05 15.56 6.59
N ALA A 14 12.40 14.48 7.08
CA ALA A 14 13.07 13.38 7.78
C ALA A 14 14.18 12.72 6.95
N PHE A 15 14.06 12.73 5.62
CA PHE A 15 15.04 12.15 4.70
C PHE A 15 15.92 13.20 4.01
N ARG A 16 15.91 14.45 4.46
CA ARG A 16 16.76 15.50 3.89
C ARG A 16 18.24 15.12 4.01
N GLY A 17 19.00 15.28 2.92
CA GLY A 17 20.42 14.93 2.85
C GLY A 17 20.70 13.47 2.49
N LEU A 18 19.69 12.61 2.45
CA LEU A 18 19.84 11.18 2.10
C LEU A 18 19.78 10.94 0.58
N MET A 19 20.38 11.84 -0.21
CA MET A 19 20.32 11.79 -1.68
C MET A 19 20.92 10.51 -2.27
N ASN A 20 21.82 9.83 -1.56
CA ASN A 20 22.44 8.59 -2.01
C ASN A 20 21.71 7.32 -1.53
N LEU A 21 20.62 7.45 -0.76
CA LEU A 21 19.91 6.31 -0.20
C LEU A 21 19.31 5.45 -1.32
N LYS A 22 19.62 4.15 -1.30
CA LYS A 22 19.13 3.15 -2.27
C LYS A 22 18.05 2.24 -1.69
N TYR A 23 18.11 2.00 -0.39
CA TYR A 23 17.25 1.05 0.31
C TYR A 23 16.59 1.74 1.50
N LEU A 24 15.26 1.73 1.54
CA LEU A 24 14.48 2.22 2.67
C LEU A 24 13.45 1.17 3.07
N ASP A 25 13.53 0.77 4.33
CA ASP A 25 12.63 -0.21 4.94
C ASP A 25 11.95 0.44 6.13
N LEU A 26 10.63 0.58 6.01
CA LEU A 26 9.69 1.16 6.96
C LEU A 26 8.59 0.15 7.30
N GLU A 27 8.76 -1.13 7.00
CA GLU A 27 7.72 -2.13 7.23
C GLU A 27 7.36 -2.26 8.71
N GLY A 28 6.13 -2.67 9.01
CA GLY A 28 5.74 -3.03 10.37
C GLY A 28 5.63 -1.83 11.32
N ASN A 29 5.42 -0.63 10.80
CA ASN A 29 5.15 0.56 11.60
C ASN A 29 3.63 0.86 11.59
N THR A 30 3.25 2.12 11.75
CA THR A 30 1.83 2.57 11.71
C THR A 30 1.64 3.70 10.69
N LEU A 31 2.33 3.57 9.55
CA LEU A 31 2.38 4.54 8.45
C LEU A 31 1.40 4.17 7.32
N SER A 32 0.13 3.94 7.63
CA SER A 32 -0.85 3.49 6.62
C SER A 32 -1.02 4.51 5.47
N LEU A 33 -1.09 4.00 4.23
CA LEU A 33 -1.41 4.78 3.04
C LEU A 33 -2.81 5.40 3.13
N GLU A 34 -3.79 4.60 3.55
CA GLU A 34 -5.20 4.99 3.74
C GLU A 34 -5.34 6.23 4.62
N HIS A 35 -4.55 6.32 5.69
CA HIS A 35 -4.58 7.42 6.64
C HIS A 35 -3.64 8.58 6.26
N ARG A 36 -3.15 8.65 5.00
CA ARG A 36 -2.24 9.67 4.47
C ARG A 36 -1.04 9.96 5.38
N LYS A 37 -0.46 8.92 5.99
CA LYS A 37 0.75 9.07 6.83
C LYS A 37 1.98 9.48 6.04
N PHE A 38 1.95 9.26 4.73
CA PHE A 38 2.89 9.80 3.77
C PHE A 38 2.28 11.03 3.10
N LYS A 39 2.96 12.17 3.19
CA LYS A 39 2.70 13.31 2.31
C LYS A 39 3.29 13.01 0.92
N VAL A 40 2.74 13.65 -0.10
CA VAL A 40 3.23 13.59 -1.49
C VAL A 40 4.74 13.88 -1.60
N THR A 41 5.25 14.78 -0.76
CA THR A 41 6.65 15.19 -0.72
C THR A 41 7.56 14.33 0.17
N THR A 42 7.04 13.25 0.78
CA THR A 42 7.80 12.46 1.78
C THR A 42 9.12 11.94 1.23
N PHE A 43 9.15 11.49 -0.03
CA PHE A 43 10.34 10.90 -0.64
C PHE A 43 11.12 11.86 -1.56
N MET A 44 10.81 13.17 -1.55
CA MET A 44 11.42 14.13 -2.48
C MET A 44 12.94 14.30 -2.28
N TYR A 45 13.47 13.98 -1.09
CA TYR A 45 14.90 14.05 -0.78
C TYR A 45 15.66 12.74 -1.04
N THR A 46 14.98 11.70 -1.52
CA THR A 46 15.55 10.37 -1.78
C THR A 46 15.29 9.90 -3.23
N PRO A 47 15.61 10.71 -4.26
CA PRO A 47 15.27 10.40 -5.65
C PRO A 47 16.01 9.18 -6.23
N ASN A 48 17.05 8.73 -5.51
CA ASN A 48 17.90 7.61 -5.89
C ASN A 48 17.44 6.27 -5.32
N LEU A 49 16.34 6.21 -4.54
CA LEU A 49 15.82 4.97 -4.00
C LEU A 49 15.48 3.98 -5.11
N THR A 50 15.91 2.74 -4.90
CA THR A 50 15.62 1.61 -5.79
C THR A 50 14.77 0.55 -5.11
N HIS A 51 14.77 0.53 -3.77
CA HIS A 51 14.02 -0.41 -2.95
C HIS A 51 13.29 0.35 -1.84
N LEU A 52 11.96 0.24 -1.82
CA LEU A 52 11.10 0.83 -0.81
C LEU A 52 10.17 -0.23 -0.25
N TYR A 53 10.23 -0.42 1.07
CA TYR A 53 9.39 -1.38 1.77
C TYR A 53 8.55 -0.65 2.82
N ILE A 54 7.24 -0.56 2.59
CA ILE A 54 6.28 0.15 3.45
C ILE A 54 5.04 -0.70 3.78
N ALA A 55 5.08 -2.02 3.54
CA ALA A 55 4.01 -2.93 3.94
C ALA A 55 3.91 -3.10 5.47
N PHE A 56 2.86 -3.78 5.94
CA PHE A 56 2.57 -3.99 7.36
C PHE A 56 2.44 -2.68 8.15
N ASN A 57 1.90 -1.64 7.52
CA ASN A 57 1.68 -0.33 8.13
C ASN A 57 0.20 -0.01 8.34
N THR A 58 -0.70 -0.82 7.78
CA THR A 58 -2.14 -0.78 8.05
C THR A 58 -2.50 -1.61 9.28
N VAL A 59 -3.14 -0.97 10.26
CA VAL A 59 -3.82 -1.67 11.34
C VAL A 59 -5.19 -2.05 10.81
N VAL A 60 -5.44 -3.34 10.61
CA VAL A 60 -6.75 -3.78 10.12
C VAL A 60 -7.76 -3.73 11.27
N MET A 61 -8.37 -2.56 11.49
CA MET A 61 -9.54 -2.44 12.34
C MET A 61 -10.77 -2.84 11.52
N PHE A 62 -11.07 -4.14 11.52
CA PHE A 62 -12.24 -4.71 10.83
C PHE A 62 -13.58 -4.18 11.37
N SER A 63 -13.59 -3.60 12.57
CA SER A 63 -14.81 -3.23 13.30
C SER A 63 -15.58 -2.06 12.72
N ASP A 64 -14.92 -1.06 12.12
CA ASP A 64 -15.57 0.24 11.96
C ASP A 64 -16.47 0.33 10.71
N TRP A 65 -16.26 -0.56 9.73
CA TRP A 65 -17.03 -0.56 8.48
C TRP A 65 -18.09 -1.69 8.41
N GLU A 66 -17.89 -2.83 9.11
CA GLU A 66 -18.91 -3.90 9.20
C GLU A 66 -19.99 -3.58 10.24
N ALA A 67 -19.70 -2.74 11.23
CA ALA A 67 -20.61 -2.45 12.35
C ALA A 67 -21.72 -1.42 12.05
N ARG A 68 -22.09 -1.19 10.78
CA ARG A 68 -23.27 -0.35 10.47
C ARG A 68 -24.38 -1.13 9.76
N PRO A 69 -25.02 -2.09 10.44
CA PRO A 69 -26.35 -2.45 10.04
C PRO A 69 -27.26 -1.25 10.37
N ASN A 70 -28.22 -0.96 9.49
CA ASN A 70 -29.39 -0.11 9.76
C ASN A 70 -29.18 1.38 10.14
N SER A 71 -28.87 2.22 9.14
CA SER A 71 -29.57 3.50 8.99
C SER A 71 -29.66 3.87 7.51
N GLU A 72 -30.88 3.92 7.00
CA GLU A 72 -31.20 4.30 5.63
C GLU A 72 -30.58 5.67 5.27
N THR A 73 -30.15 5.81 4.01
CA THR A 73 -29.77 7.07 3.35
C THR A 73 -28.40 7.70 3.70
N ARG A 74 -27.32 6.92 3.71
CA ARG A 74 -25.97 7.46 3.50
C ARG A 74 -25.25 6.65 2.42
N ALA A 75 -24.70 7.34 1.42
CA ALA A 75 -23.94 6.70 0.35
C ALA A 75 -22.85 5.79 0.96
N PRO A 76 -22.57 4.61 0.37
CA PRO A 76 -21.45 3.79 0.82
C PRO A 76 -20.20 4.66 0.86
N LEU A 77 -19.47 4.64 1.98
CA LEU A 77 -18.18 5.33 2.06
C LEU A 77 -17.30 4.77 0.93
N GLU A 78 -16.80 5.65 0.05
CA GLU A 78 -15.88 5.22 -1.00
C GLU A 78 -14.66 4.55 -0.36
N GLN A 79 -14.36 3.33 -0.78
CA GLN A 79 -13.19 2.60 -0.29
C GLN A 79 -11.90 3.26 -0.80
N PRO A 80 -10.83 3.29 0.01
CA PRO A 80 -9.54 3.82 -0.44
C PRO A 80 -9.02 3.02 -1.64
N ARG A 81 -8.56 3.72 -2.67
CA ARG A 81 -7.93 3.12 -3.86
C ARG A 81 -6.52 3.64 -4.04
N TYR A 82 -5.66 2.87 -4.70
CA TYR A 82 -4.29 3.31 -4.94
C TYR A 82 -4.20 4.62 -5.73
N GLN A 83 -5.15 4.86 -6.65
CA GLN A 83 -5.26 6.11 -7.40
C GLN A 83 -5.24 7.38 -6.51
N ASP A 84 -5.70 7.28 -5.26
CA ASP A 84 -5.77 8.41 -4.32
C ASP A 84 -4.43 8.70 -3.62
N TYR A 85 -3.48 7.76 -3.65
CA TYR A 85 -2.24 7.77 -2.85
C TYR A 85 -0.96 7.50 -3.65
N ILE A 86 -1.06 7.12 -4.91
CA ILE A 86 0.09 6.72 -5.73
C ILE A 86 1.10 7.86 -5.97
N ASP A 87 0.65 9.11 -5.81
CA ASP A 87 1.42 10.34 -6.01
C ASP A 87 2.59 10.49 -5.03
N ILE A 88 2.56 9.78 -3.89
CA ILE A 88 3.70 9.74 -2.96
C ILE A 88 4.97 9.16 -3.60
N PHE A 89 4.82 8.33 -4.65
CA PHE A 89 5.93 7.67 -5.33
C PHE A 89 6.48 8.48 -6.50
N GLN A 90 5.90 9.63 -6.85
CA GLN A 90 6.30 10.40 -8.05
C GLN A 90 7.77 10.83 -8.05
N PHE A 91 8.38 10.97 -6.87
CA PHE A 91 9.79 11.35 -6.72
C PHE A 91 10.74 10.14 -6.76
N LEU A 92 10.25 8.94 -7.08
CA LEU A 92 11.03 7.69 -7.08
C LEU A 92 11.13 7.06 -8.48
N PRO A 93 11.74 7.76 -9.47
CA PRO A 93 11.78 7.30 -10.87
C PRO A 93 12.62 6.03 -11.08
N ASN A 94 13.45 5.66 -10.09
CA ASN A 94 14.36 4.51 -10.14
C ASN A 94 13.87 3.32 -9.32
N LEU A 95 12.61 3.32 -8.89
CA LEU A 95 12.10 2.27 -8.02
C LEU A 95 12.02 0.93 -8.77
N THR A 96 12.73 -0.07 -8.26
CA THR A 96 12.80 -1.43 -8.84
C THR A 96 12.13 -2.49 -7.97
N SER A 97 11.97 -2.21 -6.67
CA SER A 97 11.36 -3.11 -5.70
C SER A 97 10.46 -2.32 -4.76
N LEU A 98 9.21 -2.76 -4.65
CA LEU A 98 8.20 -2.13 -3.81
C LEU A 98 7.48 -3.19 -2.97
N SER A 99 7.31 -2.92 -1.67
CA SER A 99 6.44 -3.69 -0.76
C SER A 99 5.41 -2.74 -0.15
N ILE A 100 4.12 -3.02 -0.34
CA ILE A 100 2.99 -2.20 0.15
C ILE A 100 1.85 -3.05 0.71
N ASP A 101 1.04 -2.45 1.58
CA ASP A 101 -0.26 -3.00 1.95
C ASP A 101 -1.26 -2.85 0.80
N THR A 102 -2.19 -3.79 0.68
CA THR A 102 -3.33 -3.68 -0.23
C THR A 102 -4.52 -3.00 0.40
N PHE A 103 -5.43 -2.57 -0.47
CA PHE A 103 -6.81 -2.26 -0.11
C PHE A 103 -7.69 -3.49 -0.38
N ARG A 104 -8.91 -3.48 0.17
CA ARG A 104 -9.82 -4.64 0.16
C ARG A 104 -10.12 -5.15 -1.25
N ASP A 105 -10.43 -4.25 -2.16
CA ASP A 105 -10.89 -4.61 -3.51
C ASP A 105 -9.73 -5.08 -4.41
N MET A 106 -8.49 -5.02 -3.91
CA MET A 106 -7.28 -5.45 -4.59
C MET A 106 -7.24 -5.00 -6.07
N TYR A 107 -7.42 -3.70 -6.31
CA TYR A 107 -7.39 -3.12 -7.64
C TYR A 107 -6.10 -2.31 -7.83
N LEU A 108 -5.19 -2.82 -8.66
CA LEU A 108 -3.98 -2.14 -9.11
C LEU A 108 -4.24 -1.65 -10.54
N GLY A 109 -4.69 -0.40 -10.65
CA GLY A 109 -5.09 0.23 -11.90
C GLY A 109 -3.94 0.93 -12.62
N TYR A 110 -4.29 1.66 -13.67
CA TYR A 110 -3.32 2.32 -14.57
C TYR A 110 -2.36 3.28 -13.87
N GLU A 111 -2.64 3.71 -12.65
CA GLU A 111 -1.70 4.45 -11.81
C GLU A 111 -0.35 3.74 -11.62
N PHE A 112 -0.31 2.40 -11.72
CA PHE A 112 0.92 1.63 -11.63
C PHE A 112 1.77 1.65 -12.92
N THR A 113 1.25 2.13 -14.05
CA THR A 113 1.99 2.15 -15.33
C THR A 113 3.22 3.06 -15.29
N ASN A 114 3.27 4.02 -14.35
CA ASN A 114 4.41 4.91 -14.16
C ASN A 114 5.64 4.23 -13.54
N PHE A 115 5.49 3.04 -12.96
CA PHE A 115 6.59 2.28 -12.35
C PHE A 115 7.39 1.48 -13.40
N THR A 116 7.88 2.18 -14.42
CA THR A 116 8.50 1.57 -15.62
C THR A 116 9.77 0.77 -15.34
N GLN A 117 10.38 0.92 -14.16
CA GLN A 117 11.56 0.15 -13.73
C GLN A 117 11.25 -0.93 -12.68
N LEU A 118 9.98 -1.08 -12.27
CA LEU A 118 9.59 -1.99 -11.20
C LEU A 118 9.68 -3.43 -11.65
N LYS A 119 10.57 -4.17 -10.99
CA LYS A 119 10.84 -5.60 -11.24
C LYS A 119 10.22 -6.48 -10.18
N ARG A 120 10.00 -5.97 -8.97
CA ARG A 120 9.49 -6.75 -7.84
C ARG A 120 8.42 -5.98 -7.11
N LEU A 121 7.24 -6.58 -7.00
CA LEU A 121 6.11 -6.03 -6.26
C LEU A 121 5.66 -7.07 -5.24
N LYS A 122 5.74 -6.70 -3.96
CA LYS A 122 5.21 -7.48 -2.86
C LYS A 122 3.97 -6.79 -2.30
N LEU A 123 2.88 -7.52 -2.23
CA LEU A 123 1.60 -7.05 -1.73
C LEU A 123 1.24 -7.81 -0.46
N TYR A 124 0.89 -7.04 0.57
CA TYR A 124 0.37 -7.57 1.82
C TYR A 124 -1.16 -7.49 1.81
N CYS A 125 -1.79 -8.66 1.65
CA CYS A 125 -3.18 -8.84 1.26
C CYS A 125 -4.14 -9.05 2.44
N ALA A 126 -3.78 -8.62 3.66
CA ALA A 126 -4.62 -8.84 4.84
C ALA A 126 -6.06 -8.33 4.73
N PRO A 127 -6.37 -7.19 4.08
CA PRO A 127 -7.75 -6.75 3.93
C PRO A 127 -8.46 -7.36 2.72
N VAL A 128 -7.78 -8.13 1.87
CA VAL A 128 -8.32 -8.66 0.61
C VAL A 128 -9.19 -9.87 0.87
N ARG A 129 -10.41 -9.83 0.34
CA ARG A 129 -11.34 -10.97 0.36
C ARG A 129 -11.47 -11.65 -0.99
N GLU A 130 -11.33 -10.88 -2.06
CA GLU A 130 -11.55 -11.33 -3.43
C GLU A 130 -10.49 -10.74 -4.35
N VAL A 131 -10.18 -11.47 -5.41
CA VAL A 131 -9.31 -11.03 -6.50
C VAL A 131 -10.10 -11.15 -7.79
N TYR A 132 -10.17 -10.07 -8.57
CA TYR A 132 -10.97 -9.99 -9.78
C TYR A 132 -10.08 -10.08 -11.03
N ASN A 133 -10.70 -10.36 -12.19
CA ASN A 133 -9.99 -10.44 -13.47
C ASN A 133 -9.23 -9.15 -13.83
N ASN A 134 -9.69 -8.00 -13.33
CA ASN A 134 -9.08 -6.69 -13.56
C ASN A 134 -8.20 -6.20 -12.40
N SER A 135 -7.98 -7.00 -11.34
CA SER A 135 -7.19 -6.63 -10.16
C SER A 135 -5.76 -6.19 -10.49
N PHE A 136 -5.20 -6.63 -11.62
CA PHE A 136 -3.81 -6.37 -12.00
C PHE A 136 -3.67 -5.63 -13.33
N ILE A 137 -4.73 -4.98 -13.81
CA ILE A 137 -4.74 -4.36 -15.16
C ILE A 137 -3.62 -3.33 -15.34
N GLY A 138 -3.28 -2.56 -14.30
CA GLY A 138 -2.22 -1.56 -14.33
C GLY A 138 -0.80 -2.10 -14.29
N LEU A 139 -0.64 -3.38 -13.98
CA LEU A 139 0.66 -4.06 -14.05
C LEU A 139 0.98 -4.53 -15.47
N ALA A 140 -0.02 -4.54 -16.37
CA ALA A 140 0.16 -4.94 -17.76
C ALA A 140 1.19 -4.02 -18.44
N GLY A 141 2.31 -4.62 -18.89
CA GLY A 141 3.40 -3.90 -19.57
C GLY A 141 4.56 -3.47 -18.66
N LEU A 142 4.47 -3.66 -17.35
CA LEU A 142 5.62 -3.45 -16.46
C LEU A 142 6.66 -4.58 -16.63
N PRO A 143 7.97 -4.31 -16.44
CA PRO A 143 9.03 -5.32 -16.53
C PRO A 143 9.10 -6.20 -15.27
N LEU A 144 7.94 -6.51 -14.68
CA LEU A 144 7.83 -7.26 -13.44
C LEU A 144 8.39 -8.68 -13.63
N LYS A 145 9.23 -9.10 -12.70
CA LYS A 145 9.82 -10.44 -12.62
C LYS A 145 9.21 -11.23 -11.48
N ASP A 146 8.94 -10.55 -10.37
CA ASP A 146 8.36 -11.17 -9.18
C ASP A 146 7.12 -10.37 -8.73
N LEU A 147 5.98 -11.05 -8.66
CA LEU A 147 4.77 -10.60 -7.98
C LEU A 147 4.51 -11.54 -6.81
N GLU A 148 4.61 -11.02 -5.59
CA GLU A 148 4.39 -11.81 -4.37
C GLU A 148 3.14 -11.30 -3.65
N LEU A 149 2.15 -12.17 -3.49
CA LEU A 149 0.92 -11.90 -2.74
C LEU A 149 0.97 -12.67 -1.44
N THR A 150 0.88 -11.97 -0.30
CA THR A 150 1.10 -12.59 1.01
C THR A 150 0.02 -12.20 2.01
N TYR A 151 -0.19 -13.02 3.04
CA TYR A 151 -1.08 -12.72 4.16
C TYR A 151 -2.52 -12.38 3.77
N PHE A 152 -3.12 -13.15 2.87
CA PHE A 152 -4.59 -13.15 2.77
C PHE A 152 -5.15 -13.54 4.15
N SER A 153 -6.09 -12.75 4.66
CA SER A 153 -6.84 -13.18 5.83
C SER A 153 -7.60 -14.45 5.45
N VAL A 154 -7.31 -15.57 6.12
CA VAL A 154 -8.14 -16.77 6.01
C VAL A 154 -9.55 -16.36 6.40
N LEU A 155 -10.50 -16.53 5.48
CA LEU A 155 -11.92 -16.36 5.78
C LEU A 155 -12.21 -17.21 7.02
N VAL A 156 -12.55 -16.58 8.15
CA VAL A 156 -13.25 -17.30 9.21
C VAL A 156 -14.53 -17.77 8.53
N PRO A 157 -14.79 -19.09 8.40
CA PRO A 157 -16.04 -19.56 7.84
C PRO A 157 -17.17 -18.89 8.62
N PRO A 158 -18.26 -18.44 7.98
CA PRO A 158 -19.37 -17.88 8.72
C PRO A 158 -19.76 -18.89 9.79
N THR A 159 -19.69 -18.49 11.07
CA THR A 159 -20.24 -19.26 12.16
C THR A 159 -21.71 -19.43 11.86
N ILE A 160 -22.10 -20.65 11.47
CA ILE A 160 -23.51 -21.04 11.40
C ILE A 160 -23.99 -20.96 12.84
N HIS A 161 -24.66 -19.86 13.19
CA HIS A 161 -25.40 -19.80 14.43
C HIS A 161 -26.56 -20.80 14.33
N PRO A 162 -26.73 -21.69 15.34
CA PRO A 162 -27.79 -22.68 15.36
C PRO A 162 -29.18 -22.07 15.39
#